data_AF-A0A1Q5UNM9-F1
#
_entry.id   AF-A0A1Q5UNM9-F1
#
_cell.length_a   1.000
_cell.length_b   1.000
_cell.length_c   1.000
_cell.angle_alpha   90.00
_cell.angle_beta   90.00
_cell.angle_gamma   90.00
#
_symmetry.space_group_name_H-M   'P 1'
#
loop_
_entity.id
_entity.type
_entity.pdbx_description
1 polymer ?
#
loop_
_entity_poly.entity_id
_entity_poly.type
_entity_poly.pdbx_seq_one_letter_code
_entity_poly.pdbx_strand_id
1 'polypeptide(L)'
;MGVRSSQAPNAPAFAADALGLEVVGNTGLHLTLVDLPGLISVSEDPNDIDMVKTLVNTYLKSSRTIILAVIPASSDAETQAIIKRARRFDKEDNVCRQVIERHVLSPLASIFDPTVVSGYSDEDLLHLAAESPQTSRCRVEAIQVQKNLKQALQELSL
;
A
#
# COMPACT_ATOMS: atom_id res chain seq x y z
N MET A 1 -11.93 -3.61 8.82
CA MET A 1 -12.65 -3.63 7.52
C MET A 1 -14.09 -3.13 7.71
N GLY A 2 -14.71 -2.49 6.70
CA GLY A 2 -16.14 -2.18 6.73
C GLY A 2 -16.97 -3.44 6.42
N VAL A 3 -17.96 -3.77 7.26
CA VAL A 3 -18.68 -5.07 7.20
C VAL A 3 -20.21 -4.93 7.22
N ARG A 4 -20.75 -3.76 6.89
CA ARG A 4 -22.21 -3.52 6.92
C ARG A 4 -22.94 -4.49 5.98
N SER A 5 -23.72 -5.41 6.56
CA SER A 5 -24.64 -6.29 5.85
C SER A 5 -26.00 -5.61 5.70
N SER A 6 -26.62 -5.70 4.52
CA SER A 6 -27.97 -5.18 4.26
C SER A 6 -29.07 -5.89 5.05
N GLN A 7 -28.79 -7.07 5.63
CA GLN A 7 -29.77 -7.91 6.31
C GLN A 7 -29.78 -7.72 7.85
N ALA A 8 -28.84 -6.95 8.42
CA ALA A 8 -28.73 -6.74 9.85
C ALA A 8 -28.43 -5.26 10.18
N PRO A 9 -29.47 -4.41 10.36
CA PRO A 9 -29.29 -2.96 10.55
C PRO A 9 -28.55 -2.57 11.84
N ASN A 10 -28.50 -3.47 12.83
CA ASN A 10 -27.77 -3.28 14.10
C ASN A 10 -26.39 -3.98 14.13
N ALA A 11 -25.91 -4.52 13.01
CA ALA A 11 -24.58 -5.11 12.97
C ALA A 11 -23.50 -4.00 12.94
N PRO A 12 -22.33 -4.23 13.59
CA PRO A 12 -21.25 -3.25 13.63
C PRO A 12 -20.80 -2.86 12.22
N ALA A 13 -20.54 -1.58 12.01
CA ALA A 13 -20.15 -1.08 10.69
C ALA A 13 -18.73 -1.49 10.30
N PHE A 14 -17.88 -1.75 11.31
CA PHE A 14 -16.49 -2.11 11.14
C PHE A 14 -16.16 -3.37 11.95
N ALA A 15 -15.25 -4.19 11.42
CA ALA A 15 -14.63 -5.29 12.13
C ALA A 15 -13.13 -5.01 12.33
N ALA A 16 -12.60 -5.42 13.48
CA ALA A 16 -11.16 -5.39 13.75
C ALA A 16 -10.38 -6.44 12.94
N ASP A 17 -11.07 -7.46 12.43
CA ASP A 17 -10.49 -8.50 11.59
C ASP A 17 -9.92 -7.93 10.28
N ALA A 18 -8.76 -8.45 9.89
CA ALA A 18 -8.08 -8.10 8.66
C ALA A 18 -8.25 -9.21 7.62
N LEU A 19 -8.61 -8.83 6.39
CA LEU A 19 -8.58 -9.74 5.24
C LEU A 19 -7.15 -9.77 4.68
N GLY A 20 -6.51 -10.94 4.71
CA GLY A 20 -5.19 -11.14 4.12
C GLY A 20 -5.29 -11.76 2.73
N LEU A 21 -4.63 -11.14 1.76
CA LEU A 21 -4.38 -11.73 0.45
C LEU A 21 -2.87 -11.92 0.30
N GLU A 22 -2.43 -13.16 0.04
CA GLU A 22 -1.03 -13.48 -0.19
C GLU A 22 -0.82 -13.79 -1.68
N VAL A 23 0.09 -13.04 -2.32
CA VAL A 23 0.49 -13.26 -3.70
C VAL A 23 1.97 -13.59 -3.71
N VAL A 24 2.32 -14.80 -4.16
CA VAL A 24 3.70 -15.29 -4.20
C VAL A 24 4.19 -15.31 -5.65
N GLY A 25 5.35 -14.69 -5.88
CA GLY A 25 6.02 -14.66 -7.18
C GLY A 25 7.52 -14.52 -7.03
N ASN A 26 8.27 -14.77 -8.10
CA ASN A 26 9.74 -14.68 -8.10
C ASN A 26 10.23 -13.22 -8.23
N THR A 27 9.66 -12.32 -7.43
CA THR A 27 9.94 -10.87 -7.45
C THR A 27 11.12 -10.48 -6.57
N GLY A 28 11.54 -11.35 -5.64
CA GLY A 28 12.61 -11.07 -4.68
C GLY A 28 12.27 -9.98 -3.65
N LEU A 29 11.02 -9.53 -3.59
CA LEU A 29 10.54 -8.47 -2.69
C LEU A 29 9.47 -9.03 -1.75
N HIS A 30 9.66 -8.84 -0.45
CA HIS A 30 8.67 -9.16 0.58
C HIS A 30 7.96 -7.87 1.00
N LEU A 31 6.83 -7.56 0.37
CA LEU A 31 6.04 -6.38 0.65
C LEU A 31 4.69 -6.77 1.26
N THR A 32 4.27 -6.03 2.28
CA THR A 32 2.92 -6.12 2.86
C THR A 32 2.23 -4.77 2.72
N LEU A 33 1.13 -4.74 1.96
CA LEU A 33 0.27 -3.58 1.84
C LEU A 33 -0.94 -3.77 2.77
N VAL A 34 -1.20 -2.78 3.60
CA VAL A 34 -2.35 -2.77 4.51
C VAL A 34 -3.23 -1.58 4.16
N ASP A 35 -4.47 -1.85 3.76
CA ASP A 35 -5.48 -0.81 3.61
C ASP A 35 -6.21 -0.58 4.94
N LEU A 36 -6.29 0.67 5.36
CA LEU A 36 -6.85 1.06 6.66
C LEU A 36 -8.14 1.87 6.44
N PRO A 37 -9.15 1.70 7.31
CA PRO A 37 -10.35 2.51 7.24
C PRO A 37 -10.03 4.00 7.36
N GLY A 38 -10.70 4.82 6.55
CA GLY A 38 -10.61 6.27 6.63
C GLY A 38 -11.01 6.79 8.02
N LEU A 39 -10.32 7.83 8.49
CA LEU A 39 -10.65 8.44 9.78
C LEU A 39 -12.03 9.10 9.72
N ILE A 40 -12.99 8.53 10.46
CA ILE A 40 -14.34 9.08 10.63
C ILE A 40 -14.41 9.97 11.87
N SER A 41 -15.10 11.10 11.74
CA SER A 41 -15.37 12.04 12.84
C SER A 41 -16.84 12.06 13.25
N VAL A 42 -17.73 11.45 12.45
CA VAL A 42 -19.17 11.36 12.68
C VAL A 42 -19.60 9.92 12.42
N SER A 43 -20.24 9.31 13.42
CA SER A 43 -20.85 7.98 13.34
C SER A 43 -22.09 7.97 14.23
N GLU A 44 -23.04 7.11 13.91
CA GLU A 44 -24.21 6.84 14.76
C GLU A 44 -23.82 6.07 16.04
N ASP A 45 -22.74 5.28 15.96
CA ASP A 45 -22.14 4.59 17.12
C ASP A 45 -20.78 5.21 17.49
N PRO A 46 -20.63 5.79 18.71
CA PRO A 46 -19.36 6.30 19.21
C PRO A 46 -18.26 5.23 19.30
N ASN A 47 -18.61 3.95 19.50
CA ASN A 47 -17.65 2.85 19.60
C ASN A 47 -16.95 2.59 18.27
N ASP A 48 -17.65 2.78 17.15
CA ASP A 48 -17.04 2.64 15.81
C ASP A 48 -15.90 3.63 15.60
N ILE A 49 -16.07 4.86 16.08
CA ILE A 49 -15.05 5.91 15.97
C ILE A 49 -13.81 5.50 16.77
N ASP A 50 -13.99 4.99 17.99
CA ASP A 50 -12.87 4.57 18.82
C ASP A 50 -12.17 3.32 18.27
N MET A 51 -12.93 2.37 17.75
CA MET A 51 -12.37 1.17 17.14
C MET A 51 -11.55 1.48 15.88
N VAL A 52 -12.06 2.34 14.98
CA VAL A 52 -11.31 2.80 13.79
C VAL A 52 -10.04 3.53 14.21
N LYS A 53 -10.13 4.43 15.20
CA LYS A 53 -8.98 5.15 15.74
C LYS A 53 -7.92 4.22 16.33
N THR A 54 -8.34 3.19 17.06
CA THR A 54 -7.46 2.21 17.70
C THR A 54 -6.79 1.32 16.66
N LEU A 55 -7.53 0.87 15.65
CA LEU A 55 -7.00 0.08 14.55
C LEU A 55 -5.94 0.88 13.78
N VAL A 56 -6.27 2.09 13.34
CA VAL A 56 -5.31 2.95 12.60
C VAL A 56 -4.05 3.22 13.44
N ASN A 57 -4.21 3.53 14.73
CA ASN A 57 -3.05 3.74 15.62
C ASN A 57 -2.14 2.53 15.74
N THR A 58 -2.72 1.33 15.82
CA THR A 58 -1.96 0.10 15.97
C THR A 58 -1.00 -0.09 14.80
N TYR A 59 -1.46 0.18 13.58
CA TYR A 59 -0.62 0.10 12.38
C TYR A 59 0.37 1.27 12.28
N LEU A 60 -0.05 2.50 12.59
CA LEU A 60 0.84 3.67 12.54
C LEU A 60 1.96 3.65 13.58
N LYS A 61 1.77 2.95 14.72
CA LYS A 61 2.75 2.88 15.81
C LYS A 61 3.97 2.04 15.47
N SER A 62 3.88 1.14 14.49
CA SER A 62 5.00 0.29 14.09
C SER A 62 6.08 1.11 13.38
N SER A 63 7.34 0.99 13.82
CA SER A 63 8.47 1.69 13.19
C SER A 63 8.89 1.07 11.85
N ARG A 64 8.39 -0.12 11.53
CA ARG A 64 8.68 -0.84 10.28
C ARG A 64 7.69 -0.55 9.16
N THR A 65 6.76 0.38 9.39
CA THR A 65 5.71 0.75 8.43
C THR A 65 6.04 2.08 7.79
N ILE A 66 6.05 2.11 6.46
CA ILE A 66 6.04 3.35 5.68
C ILE A 66 4.58 3.82 5.61
N ILE A 67 4.33 5.07 5.99
CA ILE A 67 2.98 5.61 6.05
C ILE A 67 2.69 6.33 4.74
N LEU A 68 1.73 5.80 3.98
CA LEU A 68 1.22 6.44 2.78
C LEU A 68 -0.03 7.27 3.12
N ALA A 69 0.14 8.57 3.34
CA ALA A 69 -0.98 9.44 3.65
C ALA A 69 -1.61 10.00 2.37
N VAL A 70 -2.77 9.48 2.01
CA VAL A 70 -3.57 9.95 0.86
C VAL A 70 -4.42 11.14 1.30
N ILE A 71 -4.21 12.29 0.66
CA ILE A 71 -4.94 13.52 0.95
C ILE A 71 -5.43 14.20 -0.34
N PRO A 72 -6.58 14.90 -0.31
CA PRO A 72 -7.05 15.69 -1.45
C PRO A 72 -6.11 16.86 -1.72
N ALA A 73 -5.77 17.08 -3.00
CA ALA A 73 -4.95 18.21 -3.44
C ALA A 73 -5.58 19.58 -3.19
N SER A 74 -6.91 19.64 -3.15
CA SER A 74 -7.66 20.86 -2.88
C SER A 74 -7.66 21.29 -1.41
N SER A 75 -6.99 20.53 -0.53
CA SER A 75 -6.97 20.78 0.90
C SER A 75 -5.54 20.96 1.41
N ASP A 76 -5.37 21.82 2.40
CA ASP A 76 -4.07 21.97 3.06
C ASP A 76 -3.70 20.68 3.81
N ALA A 77 -2.58 20.08 3.41
CA ALA A 77 -2.04 18.87 4.01
C ALA A 77 -1.86 19.01 5.53
N GLU A 78 -1.54 20.20 6.03
CA GLU A 78 -1.33 20.43 7.47
C GLU A 78 -2.62 20.36 8.28
N THR A 79 -3.78 20.58 7.64
CA THR A 79 -5.09 20.51 8.29
C THR A 79 -5.61 19.09 8.43
N GLN A 80 -5.10 18.15 7.63
CA GLN A 80 -5.64 16.79 7.53
C GLN A 80 -5.38 15.96 8.79
N ALA A 81 -6.44 15.32 9.29
CA ALA A 81 -6.40 14.53 10.52
C ALA A 81 -5.40 13.36 10.44
N ILE A 82 -5.31 12.71 9.27
CA ILE A 82 -4.38 11.60 9.05
C ILE A 82 -2.92 12.06 9.12
N ILE A 83 -2.62 13.23 8.57
CA ILE A 83 -1.28 13.82 8.59
C ILE A 83 -0.87 14.20 10.01
N LYS A 84 -1.75 14.87 10.76
CA LYS A 84 -1.50 15.21 12.16
C LYS A 84 -1.30 13.97 13.02
N ARG A 85 -1.99 12.87 12.70
CA ARG A 85 -1.89 11.61 13.43
C ARG A 85 -0.62 10.84 13.07
N ALA A 86 -0.28 10.75 11.79
CA ALA A 86 0.93 10.12 11.31
C ALA A 86 2.19 10.77 11.90
N ARG A 87 2.27 12.11 11.90
CA ARG A 87 3.35 12.88 12.55
C ARG A 87 3.56 12.57 14.05
N ARG A 88 2.56 12.05 14.76
CA ARG A 88 2.73 11.67 16.18
C ARG A 88 3.51 10.37 16.36
N PHE A 89 3.44 9.49 15.36
CA PHE A 89 4.05 8.16 15.41
C PHE A 89 5.31 8.06 14.55
N ASP A 90 5.41 8.91 13.53
CA ASP A 90 6.59 9.02 12.70
C ASP A 90 7.65 9.92 13.33
N LYS A 91 8.70 9.30 13.87
CA LYS A 91 9.85 9.99 14.49
C LYS A 91 11.00 10.22 13.51
N GLU A 92 10.97 9.60 12.33
CA GLU A 92 12.08 9.58 11.38
C GLU A 92 11.74 10.25 10.03
N ASP A 93 10.56 10.89 9.93
CA ASP A 93 10.03 11.50 8.70
C ASP A 93 9.78 10.49 7.56
N ASN A 94 9.41 9.25 7.93
CA ASN A 94 9.02 8.17 7.03
C ASN A 94 7.58 8.31 6.48
N VAL A 95 6.92 9.45 6.71
CA VAL A 95 5.60 9.75 6.14
C VAL A 95 5.75 10.28 4.72
N CYS A 96 5.51 9.38 3.76
CA CYS A 96 5.30 9.78 2.37
C CYS A 96 3.92 10.45 2.25
N ARG A 97 3.92 11.76 1.99
CA ARG A 97 2.74 12.49 1.55
C ARG A 97 2.49 12.22 0.08
N GLN A 98 1.52 11.38 -0.23
CA GLN A 98 0.98 11.34 -1.58
C GLN A 98 -0.27 12.20 -1.65
N VAL A 99 -0.10 13.37 -2.27
CA VAL A 99 -1.23 14.16 -2.75
C VAL A 99 -1.75 13.43 -3.97
N ILE A 100 -2.90 12.79 -3.85
CA ILE A 100 -3.49 12.12 -4.99
C ILE A 100 -4.81 12.82 -5.31
N GLU A 101 -4.83 13.54 -6.42
CA GLU A 101 -6.09 13.95 -7.00
C GLU A 101 -6.88 12.71 -7.41
N ARG A 102 -8.17 12.69 -7.07
CA ARG A 102 -9.13 11.78 -7.69
C ARG A 102 -9.08 11.86 -9.22
N HIS A 103 -8.68 12.99 -9.81
CA HIS A 103 -8.45 13.13 -11.25
C HIS A 103 -7.20 12.42 -11.79
N VAL A 104 -6.22 12.10 -10.93
CA VAL A 104 -5.04 11.31 -11.32
C VAL A 104 -5.32 9.81 -11.17
N LEU A 105 -6.09 9.37 -10.16
CA LEU A 105 -6.46 7.95 -9.97
C LEU A 105 -7.73 7.50 -10.68
N SER A 106 -8.68 8.41 -10.95
CA SER A 106 -9.93 8.06 -11.62
C SER A 106 -9.67 7.47 -13.02
N PRO A 107 -8.70 7.96 -13.80
CA PRO A 107 -8.29 7.29 -15.04
C PRO A 107 -7.52 5.98 -14.77
N LEU A 108 -6.73 5.92 -13.70
CA LEU A 108 -5.95 4.72 -13.35
C LEU A 108 -6.83 3.51 -13.05
N ALA A 109 -7.96 3.70 -12.37
CA ALA A 109 -8.92 2.61 -12.14
C ALA A 109 -9.53 2.07 -13.45
N SER A 110 -9.68 2.92 -14.47
CA SER A 110 -10.24 2.52 -15.78
C SER A 110 -9.24 1.85 -16.72
N ILE A 111 -7.93 2.11 -16.60
CA ILE A 111 -6.91 1.43 -17.42
C ILE A 111 -6.60 0.01 -16.94
N PHE A 112 -7.00 -0.35 -15.71
CA PHE A 112 -6.91 -1.72 -15.18
C PHE A 112 -8.26 -2.45 -15.17
N ASP A 113 -9.29 -1.92 -15.85
CA ASP A 113 -10.55 -2.64 -16.02
C ASP A 113 -10.33 -3.93 -16.84
N PRO A 114 -10.87 -5.10 -16.42
CA PRO A 114 -10.64 -6.36 -17.12
C PRO A 114 -11.01 -6.32 -18.61
N THR A 115 -12.00 -5.51 -18.97
CA THR A 115 -12.47 -5.33 -20.35
C THR A 115 -11.50 -4.49 -21.17
N VAL A 116 -10.84 -3.51 -20.54
CA VAL A 116 -9.85 -2.64 -21.18
C VAL A 116 -8.51 -3.36 -21.30
N VAL A 117 -8.08 -4.04 -20.24
CA VAL A 117 -6.83 -4.82 -20.20
C VAL A 117 -6.87 -5.98 -21.19
N SER A 118 -8.02 -6.65 -21.36
CA SER A 118 -8.17 -7.69 -22.38
C SER A 118 -8.13 -7.17 -23.82
N GLY A 119 -8.30 -5.86 -24.02
CA GLY A 119 -8.19 -5.21 -25.33
C GLY A 119 -6.79 -4.67 -25.65
N TYR A 120 -5.82 -4.76 -24.72
CA TYR A 120 -4.46 -4.30 -24.97
C TYR A 120 -3.70 -5.23 -25.92
N SER A 121 -2.86 -4.63 -26.76
CA SER A 121 -1.91 -5.39 -27.56
C SER A 121 -0.77 -5.92 -26.68
N ASP A 122 -0.09 -6.96 -27.14
CA ASP A 122 1.09 -7.49 -26.44
C ASP A 122 2.18 -6.43 -26.25
N GLU A 123 2.28 -5.44 -27.16
CA GLU A 123 3.21 -4.32 -27.07
C GLU A 123 2.83 -3.33 -25.96
N ASP A 124 1.53 -3.02 -25.83
CA ASP A 124 1.02 -2.16 -24.76
C ASP A 124 1.19 -2.83 -23.38
N LEU A 125 0.94 -4.14 -23.30
CA LEU A 125 1.14 -4.93 -22.08
C LEU A 125 2.61 -4.97 -21.68
N LEU A 126 3.53 -5.09 -22.65
CA LEU A 126 4.96 -4.97 -22.40
C LEU A 126 5.31 -3.59 -21.88
N HIS A 127 4.77 -2.50 -22.43
CA HIS A 127 5.06 -1.17 -21.91
C HIS A 127 4.46 -0.91 -20.52
N LEU A 128 3.30 -1.49 -20.20
CA LEU A 128 2.65 -1.32 -18.89
C LEU A 128 3.29 -2.17 -17.79
N ALA A 129 3.66 -3.41 -18.10
CA ALA A 129 4.02 -4.42 -17.11
C ALA A 129 5.49 -4.86 -17.18
N ALA A 130 6.22 -4.56 -18.26
CA ALA A 130 7.63 -4.94 -18.33
C ALA A 130 8.49 -4.03 -17.46
N GLU A 131 9.49 -4.64 -16.85
CA GLU A 131 10.55 -3.92 -16.17
C GLU A 131 11.28 -2.99 -17.15
N SER A 132 11.71 -1.82 -16.66
CA SER A 132 12.53 -0.93 -17.49
C SER A 132 13.82 -1.65 -17.95
N PRO A 133 14.38 -1.29 -19.11
CA PRO A 133 15.65 -1.86 -19.56
C PRO A 133 16.79 -1.64 -18.55
N GLN A 134 16.76 -0.53 -17.80
CA GLN A 134 17.73 -0.27 -16.74
C GLN A 134 17.54 -1.24 -15.57
N THR A 135 16.30 -1.46 -15.12
CA THR A 135 15.96 -2.40 -14.04
C THR A 135 16.35 -3.82 -14.42
N SER A 136 16.06 -4.25 -15.64
CA SER A 136 16.46 -5.57 -16.14
C SER A 136 17.98 -5.75 -16.15
N ARG A 137 18.74 -4.74 -16.59
CA ARG A 137 20.22 -4.78 -16.59
C ARG A 137 20.79 -4.81 -15.17
N CYS A 138 20.34 -3.91 -14.30
CA CYS A 138 20.78 -3.88 -12.91
C CYS A 138 20.46 -5.19 -12.19
N ARG A 139 19.30 -5.82 -12.47
CA ARG A 139 18.94 -7.14 -11.93
C ARG A 139 19.91 -8.22 -12.39
N VAL A 140 20.26 -8.25 -13.68
CA VAL A 140 21.24 -9.21 -14.22
C VAL A 140 22.62 -9.02 -13.58
N GLU A 141 23.08 -7.78 -13.46
CA GLU A 141 24.35 -7.45 -12.80
C GLU A 141 24.34 -7.86 -11.32
N ALA A 142 23.28 -7.54 -10.59
CA ALA A 142 23.14 -7.90 -9.18
C ALA A 142 23.12 -9.42 -8.97
N ILE A 143 22.44 -10.17 -9.85
CA ILE A 143 22.42 -11.64 -9.83
C ILE A 143 23.83 -12.20 -10.09
N GLN A 144 24.57 -11.60 -11.02
CA GLN A 144 25.94 -12.02 -11.31
C GLN A 144 26.87 -11.76 -10.13
N VAL A 145 26.78 -10.58 -9.51
CA VAL A 145 27.54 -10.23 -8.30
C VAL A 145 27.19 -11.17 -7.15
N GLN A 146 25.91 -11.46 -6.95
CA GLN A 146 25.45 -12.41 -5.93
C GLN A 146 26.05 -13.81 -6.14
N LYS A 147 26.09 -14.29 -7.39
CA LYS A 147 26.68 -15.58 -7.74
C LYS A 147 28.18 -15.61 -7.44
N ASN A 148 28.90 -14.57 -7.84
CA ASN A 148 30.33 -14.44 -7.59
C ASN A 148 30.64 -14.42 -6.08
N LEU A 149 29.86 -13.65 -5.30
CA LEU A 149 30.02 -13.58 -3.85
C LEU A 149 29.74 -14.93 -3.17
N LYS A 150 28.70 -15.65 -3.60
CA LYS A 150 28.40 -16.99 -3.07
C LYS A 150 29.54 -17.97 -3.34
N GLN A 151 30.13 -17.92 -4.54
CA GLN A 151 31.24 -18.78 -4.91
C GLN A 151 32.50 -18.46 -4.10
N ALA A 152 32.85 -17.18 -3.94
CA ALA A 152 33.97 -16.75 -3.11
C ALA A 152 33.81 -17.13 -1.63
N LEU A 153 32.58 -17.04 -1.08
CA LEU A 153 32.29 -17.47 0.29
C LEU A 153 32.43 -19.00 0.46
N GLN A 154 32.09 -19.79 -0.56
CA GLN A 154 32.31 -21.24 -0.54
C GLN A 154 33.80 -21.58 -0.56
N GLU A 155 34.60 -20.87 -1.36
CA GLU A 155 36.05 -21.05 -1.45
C GLU A 155 36.78 -20.62 -0.15
N LEU A 156 36.24 -19.63 0.59
CA LEU A 156 36.76 -19.19 1.89
C LEU A 156 36.33 -20.08 3.08
N SER A 157 35.40 -21.01 2.86
CA SER A 157 34.88 -21.93 3.88
C SER A 157 35.55 -23.31 3.87
N LEU A 158 36.63 -23.46 3.09
CA LEU A 158 37.58 -24.59 3.08
C LEU A 158 38.89 -24.18 3.77
#